data_AF-A0AAU4DUT9-F1
#
_entry.id   AF-A0AAU4DUT9-F1
#
_cell.length_a   1.000
_cell.length_b   1.000
_cell.length_c   1.000
_cell.angle_alpha   90.00
_cell.angle_beta   90.00
_cell.angle_gamma   90.00
#
_symmetry.space_group_name_H-M   'P 1'
#
loop_
_entity.id
_entity.type
_entity.pdbx_description
1 polymer ?
#
loop_
_entity_poly.entity_id
_entity_poly.type
_entity_poly.pdbx_seq_one_letter_code
_entity_poly.pdbx_strand_id
1 'polypeptide(L)'
;MAFISWQRAYAVARQWWLESDGRVDWPALPADTIFENEQLGRWIVAQRGGCPGLEADQRDLLAAIGVEEDPGLVAAKAAAEAKPVVSRADRFQQGTAALAAFVEREQHADVRRPHKEPLETVAAGPEGEQVVVSHFALGTWLNNQKSRRGS
;
A
#
# COMPACT_ATOMS: atom_id res chain seq x y z
N MET A 1 -3.54 -19.93 6.48
CA MET A 1 -4.35 -20.04 5.24
C MET A 1 -3.76 -19.28 4.04
N ALA A 2 -2.50 -18.81 4.06
CA ALA A 2 -1.91 -18.04 2.94
C ALA A 2 -1.40 -18.89 1.76
N PHE A 3 -1.15 -20.18 1.99
CA PHE A 3 -0.55 -21.08 1.00
C PHE A 3 -1.50 -21.40 -0.18
N ILE A 4 -2.80 -21.62 0.10
CA ILE A 4 -3.81 -21.96 -0.91
C ILE A 4 -4.04 -20.79 -1.88
N SER A 5 -4.03 -19.55 -1.38
CA SER A 5 -4.18 -18.36 -2.23
C SER A 5 -3.02 -18.17 -3.20
N TRP A 6 -1.79 -18.51 -2.80
CA TRP A 6 -0.63 -18.39 -3.68
C TRP A 6 -0.67 -19.45 -4.80
N GLN A 7 -0.94 -20.71 -4.45
CA GLN A 7 -1.02 -21.80 -5.42
C GLN A 7 -2.13 -21.56 -6.46
N ARG A 8 -3.28 -21.03 -6.03
CA ARG A 8 -4.38 -20.67 -6.95
C ARG A 8 -3.96 -19.58 -7.93
N ALA A 9 -3.36 -18.50 -7.43
CA ALA A 9 -2.91 -17.40 -8.28
C ALA A 9 -1.78 -17.84 -9.25
N TYR A 10 -0.87 -18.69 -8.79
CA TYR A 10 0.15 -19.30 -9.64
C TYR A 10 -0.47 -20.19 -10.73
N ALA A 11 -1.48 -21.01 -10.41
CA ALA A 11 -2.16 -21.84 -11.40
C ALA A 11 -2.80 -20.99 -12.51
N VAL A 12 -3.41 -19.86 -12.14
CA VAL A 12 -3.98 -18.89 -13.09
C VAL A 12 -2.90 -18.24 -13.95
N ALA A 13 -1.78 -17.82 -13.35
CA ALA A 13 -0.64 -17.27 -14.11
C ALA A 13 -0.05 -18.30 -15.08
N ARG A 14 0.09 -19.56 -14.65
CA ARG A 14 0.55 -20.65 -15.49
C ARG A 14 -0.42 -20.96 -16.63
N GLN A 15 -1.73 -20.88 -16.39
CA GLN A 15 -2.73 -21.05 -17.45
C GLN A 15 -2.62 -19.93 -18.49
N TRP A 16 -2.53 -18.67 -18.06
CA TRP A 16 -2.31 -17.54 -18.96
C TRP A 16 -1.04 -17.72 -19.82
N TRP A 17 0.04 -18.20 -19.19
CA TRP A 17 1.30 -18.51 -19.87
C TRP A 17 1.13 -19.59 -20.94
N LEU A 18 0.40 -20.68 -20.63
CA LEU A 18 0.10 -21.73 -21.61
C LEU A 18 -0.78 -21.24 -22.75
N GLU A 19 -1.81 -20.42 -22.46
CA GLU A 19 -2.69 -19.82 -23.48
C GLU A 19 -1.96 -18.80 -24.37
N SER A 20 -0.83 -18.27 -23.89
CA SER A 20 0.03 -17.35 -24.64
C SER A 20 1.21 -18.07 -25.33
N ASP A 21 1.15 -19.39 -25.51
CA ASP A 21 2.22 -20.22 -26.09
C ASP A 21 3.59 -20.04 -25.39
N GLY A 22 3.56 -19.78 -24.10
CA GLY A 22 4.73 -19.51 -23.27
C GLY A 22 5.39 -18.15 -23.51
N ARG A 23 4.77 -17.27 -24.29
CA ARG A 23 5.27 -15.94 -24.66
C ARG A 23 4.47 -14.85 -23.96
N VAL A 24 4.85 -14.56 -22.72
CA VAL A 24 4.22 -13.48 -21.93
C VAL A 24 5.25 -12.45 -21.56
N ASP A 25 4.99 -11.19 -21.89
CA ASP A 25 5.72 -10.04 -21.36
C ASP A 25 5.11 -9.67 -19.99
N TRP A 26 5.55 -10.36 -18.94
CA TRP A 26 5.09 -10.11 -17.57
C TRP A 26 5.34 -8.67 -17.09
N PRO A 27 6.47 -8.03 -17.43
CA PRO A 27 6.66 -6.61 -17.16
C PRO A 27 5.63 -5.68 -17.81
N ALA A 28 5.18 -5.97 -19.02
CA ALA A 28 4.19 -5.16 -19.72
C ALA A 28 2.73 -5.48 -19.34
N LEU A 29 2.48 -6.53 -18.55
CA LEU A 29 1.13 -6.92 -18.15
C LEU A 29 0.48 -5.82 -17.28
N PRO A 30 -0.68 -5.24 -17.70
CA PRO A 30 -1.35 -4.21 -16.92
C PRO A 30 -1.74 -4.69 -15.53
N ALA A 31 -1.49 -3.87 -14.50
CA ALA A 31 -1.75 -4.24 -13.11
C ALA A 31 -3.23 -4.52 -12.81
N ASP A 32 -4.16 -3.99 -13.59
CA ASP A 32 -5.61 -4.22 -13.48
C ASP A 32 -6.09 -5.45 -14.26
N THR A 33 -5.18 -6.20 -14.88
CA THR A 33 -5.52 -7.43 -15.61
C THR A 33 -6.16 -8.45 -14.68
N ILE A 34 -7.38 -8.86 -15.03
CA ILE A 34 -8.14 -9.93 -14.35
C ILE A 34 -8.21 -11.13 -15.29
N PHE A 35 -7.91 -12.31 -14.77
CA PHE A 35 -8.02 -13.58 -15.50
C PHE A 35 -8.54 -14.66 -14.55
N GLU A 36 -9.51 -15.48 -15.00
CA GLU A 36 -10.14 -16.51 -14.15
C GLU A 36 -10.66 -16.00 -12.79
N ASN A 37 -11.19 -14.77 -12.78
CA ASN A 37 -11.65 -14.03 -11.58
C ASN A 37 -10.54 -13.73 -10.54
N GLU A 38 -9.26 -13.84 -10.93
CA GLU A 38 -8.12 -13.43 -10.12
C GLU A 38 -7.50 -12.13 -10.65
N GLN A 39 -6.99 -11.32 -9.74
CA GLN A 39 -6.27 -10.09 -10.10
C GLN A 39 -4.83 -10.40 -10.50
N LEU A 40 -4.69 -11.07 -11.65
CA LEU A 40 -3.41 -11.57 -12.17
C LEU A 40 -2.36 -10.47 -12.26
N GLY A 41 -2.71 -9.31 -12.85
CA GLY A 41 -1.76 -8.20 -13.01
C GLY A 41 -1.19 -7.72 -11.67
N ARG A 42 -2.05 -7.50 -10.67
CA ARG A 42 -1.63 -7.12 -9.31
C ARG A 42 -0.78 -8.19 -8.65
N TRP A 43 -1.14 -9.46 -8.85
CA TRP A 43 -0.40 -10.58 -8.29
C TRP A 43 1.01 -10.68 -8.90
N ILE A 44 1.16 -10.52 -10.22
CA ILE A 44 2.46 -10.49 -10.90
C ILE A 44 3.33 -9.35 -10.38
N VAL A 45 2.81 -8.13 -10.29
CA VAL A 45 3.55 -6.99 -9.69
C VAL A 45 4.00 -7.31 -8.27
N ALA A 46 3.15 -7.93 -7.46
CA ALA A 46 3.47 -8.33 -6.10
C ALA A 46 4.56 -9.43 -6.03
N GLN A 47 4.54 -10.41 -6.94
CA GLN A 47 5.58 -11.44 -7.01
C GLN A 47 6.92 -10.85 -7.45
N ARG A 48 6.93 -10.01 -8.50
CA ARG A 48 8.15 -9.39 -9.04
C ARG A 48 8.84 -8.45 -8.05
N GLY A 49 8.07 -7.75 -7.20
CA GLY A 49 8.62 -6.93 -6.11
C GLY A 49 8.81 -7.67 -4.78
N GLY A 50 8.23 -8.86 -4.63
CA GLY A 50 8.25 -9.68 -3.41
C GLY A 50 9.21 -10.86 -3.43
N CYS A 51 9.90 -11.09 -4.56
CA CYS A 51 10.75 -12.24 -4.83
C CYS A 51 11.76 -12.56 -3.70
N PRO A 52 12.44 -11.58 -3.08
CA PRO A 52 13.41 -11.86 -2.00
C PRO A 52 12.80 -12.54 -0.76
N GLY A 53 11.49 -12.41 -0.54
CA GLY A 53 10.78 -13.00 0.59
C GLY A 53 10.06 -14.32 0.28
N LEU A 54 10.20 -14.86 -0.95
CA LEU A 54 9.57 -16.12 -1.36
C LEU A 54 10.42 -17.33 -1.00
N GLU A 55 9.76 -18.46 -0.76
CA GLU A 55 10.43 -19.76 -0.59
C GLU A 55 11.16 -20.15 -1.89
N ALA A 56 12.17 -21.02 -1.80
CA ALA A 56 12.95 -21.47 -2.97
C ALA A 56 12.04 -22.08 -4.05
N ASP A 57 11.17 -23.01 -3.67
CA ASP A 57 10.22 -23.67 -4.58
C ASP A 57 9.28 -22.67 -5.29
N GLN A 58 8.86 -21.60 -4.60
CA GLN A 58 8.01 -20.57 -5.21
C GLN A 58 8.76 -19.75 -6.25
N ARG A 59 10.04 -19.45 -6.01
CA ARG A 59 10.90 -18.77 -6.98
C ARG A 59 11.15 -19.64 -8.21
N ASP A 60 11.39 -20.93 -8.01
CA ASP A 60 11.58 -21.88 -9.12
C ASP A 60 10.31 -22.00 -9.98
N LEU A 61 9.13 -22.05 -9.35
CA LEU A 61 7.85 -22.05 -10.06
C LEU A 61 7.62 -20.78 -10.87
N LEU A 62 7.93 -19.60 -10.33
CA LEU A 62 7.82 -18.33 -11.05
C LEU A 62 8.81 -18.25 -12.22
N ALA A 63 10.06 -18.68 -12.00
CA ALA A 63 11.07 -18.75 -13.04
C ALA A 63 10.66 -19.69 -14.18
N ALA A 64 9.99 -20.81 -13.87
CA ALA A 64 9.51 -21.77 -14.87
C ALA A 64 8.48 -21.19 -15.86
N ILE A 65 7.78 -20.11 -15.48
CA ILE A 65 6.86 -19.39 -16.37
C ILE A 65 7.42 -18.03 -16.85
N GLY A 66 8.70 -17.75 -16.57
CA GLY A 66 9.40 -16.53 -16.99
C GLY A 66 9.10 -15.28 -16.14
N VAL A 67 8.54 -15.43 -14.94
CA VAL A 67 8.35 -14.31 -14.02
C VAL A 67 9.65 -14.04 -13.27
N GLU A 68 10.26 -12.91 -13.55
CA GLU A 68 11.53 -12.48 -12.96
C GLU A 68 11.38 -11.32 -11.98
N GLU A 69 12.29 -11.23 -11.02
CA GLU A 69 12.38 -10.11 -10.08
C GLU A 69 12.50 -8.77 -10.81
N ASP A 70 11.85 -7.76 -10.25
CA ASP A 70 12.03 -6.37 -10.68
C ASP A 70 12.74 -5.58 -9.56
N PRO A 71 14.03 -5.22 -9.73
CA PRO A 71 14.77 -4.47 -8.73
C PRO A 71 14.11 -3.14 -8.35
N GLY A 72 13.42 -2.50 -9.30
CA GLY A 72 12.68 -1.26 -9.05
C GLY A 72 11.46 -1.49 -8.15
N LEU A 73 10.72 -2.58 -8.36
CA LEU A 73 9.60 -2.94 -7.49
C LEU A 73 10.08 -3.43 -6.11
N VAL A 74 11.20 -4.15 -6.04
CA VAL A 74 11.81 -4.56 -4.76
C VAL A 74 12.20 -3.34 -3.94
N ALA A 75 12.89 -2.37 -4.55
CA ALA A 75 13.26 -1.11 -3.89
C ALA A 75 12.01 -0.31 -3.45
N ALA A 76 10.98 -0.24 -4.29
CA ALA A 76 9.73 0.44 -3.97
C ALA A 76 8.99 -0.22 -2.79
N LYS A 77 8.97 -1.56 -2.74
CA LYS A 77 8.39 -2.32 -1.63
C LYS A 77 9.17 -2.09 -0.33
N ALA A 78 10.50 -2.21 -0.37
CA ALA A 78 11.36 -1.94 0.78
C ALA A 78 11.18 -0.51 1.31
N ALA A 79 11.08 0.48 0.41
CA ALA A 79 10.81 1.87 0.78
C ALA A 79 9.41 2.06 1.38
N ALA A 80 8.41 1.30 0.93
CA ALA A 80 7.07 1.32 1.51
C ALA A 80 7.03 0.67 2.91
N GLU A 81 7.77 -0.41 3.12
CA GLU A 81 7.90 -1.11 4.41
C GLU A 81 8.73 -0.30 5.42
N ALA A 82 9.73 0.45 4.95
CA ALA A 82 10.53 1.35 5.79
C ALA A 82 9.75 2.58 6.29
N LYS A 83 8.57 2.89 5.71
CA LYS A 83 7.77 4.01 6.19
C LYS A 83 7.25 3.71 7.59
N PRO A 84 7.47 4.60 8.57
CA PRO A 84 7.00 4.37 9.92
C PRO A 84 5.49 4.18 9.94
N VAL A 85 5.05 3.05 10.47
CA VAL A 85 3.64 2.75 10.65
C VAL A 85 3.13 3.58 11.82
N VAL A 86 2.45 4.68 11.51
CA VAL A 86 1.75 5.47 12.53
C VAL A 86 0.64 4.61 13.11
N SER A 87 0.66 4.37 14.42
CA SER A 87 -0.36 3.54 15.05
C SER A 87 -1.75 4.18 14.90
N ARG A 88 -2.80 3.37 15.02
CA ARG A 88 -4.18 3.90 14.99
C ARG A 88 -4.42 4.92 16.12
N ALA A 89 -3.77 4.74 17.27
CA ALA A 89 -3.86 5.65 18.40
C ALA A 89 -3.18 6.99 18.08
N ASP A 90 -1.95 6.95 17.56
CA ASP A 90 -1.20 8.16 17.17
C ASP A 90 -1.95 8.92 16.07
N ARG A 91 -2.50 8.19 15.09
CA ARG A 91 -3.32 8.77 14.01
C ARG A 91 -4.58 9.46 14.54
N PHE A 92 -5.17 8.94 15.60
CA PHE A 92 -6.32 9.55 16.26
C PHE A 92 -5.90 10.81 17.02
N GLN A 93 -4.79 10.76 17.77
CA GLN A 93 -4.24 11.92 18.48
C GLN A 93 -3.87 13.07 17.52
N GLN A 94 -3.23 12.76 16.38
CA GLN A 94 -2.96 13.72 15.32
C GLN A 94 -4.24 14.37 14.80
N GLY A 95 -5.30 13.58 14.57
CA GLY A 95 -6.59 14.07 14.11
C GLY A 95 -7.28 14.99 15.13
N THR A 96 -7.21 14.66 16.43
CA THR A 96 -7.76 15.51 17.49
C THR A 96 -6.97 16.80 17.66
N ALA A 97 -5.64 16.76 17.57
CA ALA A 97 -4.79 17.95 17.64
C ALA A 97 -5.04 18.88 16.44
N ALA A 98 -5.12 18.33 15.22
CA ALA A 98 -5.46 19.08 14.01
C ALA A 98 -6.85 19.73 14.11
N LEU A 99 -7.84 19.01 14.65
CA LEU A 99 -9.17 19.58 14.86
C LEU A 99 -9.15 20.74 15.86
N ALA A 100 -8.41 20.59 16.96
CA ALA A 100 -8.27 21.64 17.96
C ALA A 100 -7.66 22.91 17.37
N ALA A 101 -6.55 22.78 16.63
CA ALA A 101 -5.89 23.90 15.94
C ALA A 101 -6.81 24.58 14.91
N PHE A 102 -7.57 23.80 14.14
CA PHE A 102 -8.54 24.35 13.18
C PHE A 102 -9.65 25.13 13.89
N VAL A 103 -10.24 24.56 14.96
CA VAL A 103 -11.31 25.22 15.72
C VAL A 103 -10.81 26.48 16.42
N GLU A 104 -9.59 26.48 16.93
CA GLU A 104 -8.98 27.67 17.53
C GLU A 104 -8.81 28.80 16.51
N ARG A 105 -8.42 28.49 15.27
CA ARG A 105 -8.25 29.49 14.21
C ARG A 105 -9.57 29.94 13.60
N GLU A 106 -10.44 29.01 13.24
CA GLU A 106 -11.66 29.27 12.45
C GLU A 106 -12.90 29.47 13.32
N GLN A 107 -12.82 29.18 14.62
CA GLN A 107 -13.92 29.27 15.59
C GLN A 107 -15.12 28.36 15.26
N HIS A 108 -14.94 27.38 14.39
CA HIS A 108 -15.94 26.37 14.05
C HIS A 108 -15.30 25.03 13.68
N ALA A 109 -16.10 23.95 13.69
CA ALA A 109 -15.67 22.61 13.31
C ALA A 109 -16.14 22.17 11.90
N ASP A 110 -16.69 23.09 11.09
CA ASP A 110 -17.08 22.81 9.70
C ASP A 110 -15.87 22.77 8.76
N VAL A 111 -15.27 21.58 8.63
CA VAL A 111 -14.10 21.34 7.79
C VAL A 111 -14.53 20.73 6.46
N ARG A 112 -14.20 21.41 5.35
CA ARG A 112 -14.42 20.87 4.00
C ARG A 112 -13.56 19.62 3.77
N ARG A 113 -14.09 18.62 3.07
CA ARG A 113 -13.41 17.33 2.81
C ARG A 113 -11.95 17.43 2.28
N PRO A 114 -11.62 18.32 1.31
CA PRO A 114 -10.24 18.42 0.80
C PRO A 114 -9.28 19.16 1.74
N HIS A 115 -9.77 19.75 2.84
CA HIS A 115 -8.96 20.55 3.76
C HIS A 115 -7.86 19.70 4.39
N LYS A 116 -6.64 20.25 4.37
CA LYS A 116 -5.47 19.72 5.06
C LYS A 116 -5.03 20.74 6.10
N GLU A 117 -4.92 20.28 7.33
CA GLU A 117 -4.49 21.10 8.45
C GLU A 117 -2.98 20.94 8.65
N PRO A 118 -2.21 22.04 8.75
CA PRO A 118 -0.82 21.96 9.15
C PRO A 118 -0.73 21.45 10.59
N LEU A 119 0.05 20.39 10.81
CA LEU A 119 0.27 19.78 12.11
C LEU A 119 1.76 19.58 12.34
N GLU A 120 2.27 20.16 13.41
CA GLU A 120 3.62 19.93 13.88
C GLU A 120 3.69 18.57 14.60
N THR A 121 4.57 17.70 14.13
CA THR A 121 4.83 16.40 14.75
C THR A 121 6.32 16.24 14.98
N VAL A 122 6.69 15.71 16.14
CA VAL A 122 8.09 15.34 16.39
C VAL A 122 8.36 13.99 15.73
N ALA A 123 9.32 13.97 14.81
CA ALA A 123 9.80 12.76 14.17
C ALA A 123 11.25 12.51 14.59
N ALA A 124 11.61 11.24 14.82
CA ALA A 124 13.00 10.86 15.01
C ALA A 124 13.74 10.97 13.67
N GLY A 125 14.65 11.94 13.58
CA GLY A 125 15.57 12.11 12.45
C GLY A 125 16.97 11.59 12.79
N PRO A 126 17.88 11.53 11.80
CA PRO A 126 19.26 11.08 11.99
C PRO A 126 20.07 11.95 12.96
N GLU A 127 19.65 13.19 13.22
CA GLU A 127 20.28 14.13 14.16
C GLU A 127 19.47 14.32 15.46
N GLY A 128 18.49 13.45 15.74
CA GLY A 128 17.62 13.52 16.91
C GLY A 128 16.16 13.87 16.59
N GLU A 129 15.41 14.25 17.61
CA GLU A 129 14.00 14.66 17.47
C GLU A 129 13.90 15.97 16.67
N GLN A 130 13.17 15.95 15.55
CA GLN A 130 12.93 17.11 14.70
C GLN A 130 11.44 17.40 14.61
N VAL A 131 11.08 18.68 14.70
CA VAL A 131 9.72 19.14 14.44
C VAL A 131 9.49 19.17 12.94
N VAL A 132 8.56 18.35 12.47
CA VAL A 132 8.15 18.27 11.07
C VAL A 132 6.73 18.80 10.95
N VAL A 133 6.53 19.81 10.11
CA VAL A 133 5.20 20.30 9.74
C VAL A 133 4.64 19.38 8.66
N SER A 134 3.63 18.60 9.01
CA SER A 134 2.89 17.73 8.10
C SER A 134 1.53 18.34 7.75
N HIS A 135 1.00 18.05 6.56
CA HIS A 135 -0.35 18.47 6.17
C HIS A 135 -1.33 17.31 6.39
N PHE A 136 -1.96 17.29 7.57
CA PHE A 136 -2.91 16.25 7.96
C PHE A 136 -4.26 16.43 7.24
N ALA A 137 -4.77 15.39 6.58
CA ALA A 137 -6.03 15.45 5.82
C ALA A 137 -7.28 15.46 6.74
N LEU A 138 -7.47 16.55 7.49
CA LEU A 138 -8.48 16.71 8.53
C LEU A 138 -9.91 16.50 8.00
N GLY A 139 -10.25 17.07 6.84
CA GLY A 139 -11.60 16.94 6.27
C GLY A 139 -11.96 15.49 5.92
N THR A 140 -11.01 14.73 5.38
CA THR A 140 -11.19 13.30 5.09
C THR A 140 -11.26 12.47 6.38
N TRP A 141 -10.42 12.78 7.36
CA TRP A 141 -10.43 12.09 8.65
C TRP A 141 -11.77 12.26 9.38
N LEU A 142 -12.31 13.47 9.45
CA LEU A 142 -13.62 13.75 10.06
C LEU A 142 -14.75 12.99 9.35
N ASN A 143 -14.75 12.97 8.02
CA ASN A 143 -15.73 12.21 7.26
C ASN A 143 -15.68 10.72 7.59
N ASN A 144 -14.47 10.14 7.68
CA ASN A 144 -14.29 8.73 8.05
C ASN A 144 -14.73 8.43 9.49
N GLN A 145 -14.54 9.36 10.44
CA GLN A 145 -15.05 9.20 11.81
C GLN A 145 -16.57 9.20 11.87
N LYS A 146 -17.24 10.06 11.09
CA LYS A 146 -18.71 10.07 10.98
C LYS A 146 -19.25 8.74 10.47
N SER A 147 -18.67 8.20 9.39
CA SER A 147 -19.06 6.89 8.85
C SER A 147 -18.89 5.74 9.85
N ARG A 148 -17.89 5.80 10.74
CA ARG A 148 -17.65 4.76 11.76
C ARG A 148 -18.61 4.80 12.95
N ARG A 149 -19.27 5.94 13.20
CA ARG A 149 -20.28 6.06 14.27
C ARG A 149 -21.67 5.59 13.85
N GLY A 150 -21.92 5.50 12.55
CA GLY A 150 -23.17 5.00 11.98
C GLY A 150 -23.15 3.52 11.62
N SER A 151 -22.11 2.78 12.02
CA SER A 151 -21.95 1.34 11.84
C SER A 151 -21.98 0.60 13.17
#